data_AF-A0A7C8LUT2-F1
#
_entry.id   AF-A0A7C8LUT2-F1
#
_cell.length_a   1.000
_cell.length_b   1.000
_cell.length_c   1.000
_cell.angle_alpha   90.00
_cell.angle_beta   90.00
_cell.angle_gamma   90.00
#
_symmetry.space_group_name_H-M   'P 1'
#
loop_
_entity.id
_entity.type
_entity.pdbx_description
1 polymer ?
#
loop_
_entity_poly.entity_id
_entity_poly.type
_entity_poly.pdbx_seq_one_letter_code
_entity_poly.pdbx_strand_id
1 'polypeptide(L)'
;MKSTFWKFFKDVLGWALIHSPGPISVIAKGVALVFDDIREDIFWLRDQLNPLTCEEQYLPTHGATRGILQYPLESTDQYRKRVVKAYAWHRQGGKAEGMPQILQHYGYDGCTFHNCRNDDAVRWAEFKVQIPVPEHGLEVNDYSLVTWAVQETKPARSKLAALQTHSAVQGAANASGTLLLCSVVTLEPEKPKEALLTVTISSGCGLHTITTTSLG
;
A
#
# COMPACT_ATOMS: atom_id res chain seq x y z
N MET A 1 -12.73 -27.57 -28.49
CA MET A 1 -11.38 -26.97 -28.44
C MET A 1 -10.62 -27.35 -29.70
N LYS A 2 -9.99 -26.41 -30.42
CA LYS A 2 -9.13 -26.75 -31.57
C LYS A 2 -7.72 -27.05 -31.03
N SER A 3 -7.26 -28.28 -31.19
CA SER A 3 -5.91 -28.71 -30.76
C SER A 3 -4.84 -28.05 -31.63
N THR A 4 -3.87 -27.40 -30.99
CA THR A 4 -2.80 -26.67 -31.70
C THR A 4 -1.77 -27.66 -32.24
N PHE A 5 -1.40 -28.65 -31.43
CA PHE A 5 -0.47 -29.69 -31.83
C PHE A 5 -1.04 -30.65 -32.89
N TRP A 6 -2.36 -30.91 -32.88
CA TRP A 6 -2.97 -31.71 -33.94
C TRP A 6 -2.89 -31.00 -35.29
N LYS A 7 -3.16 -29.69 -35.28
CA LYS A 7 -2.97 -28.84 -36.47
C LYS A 7 -1.52 -28.89 -36.94
N PHE A 8 -0.56 -28.81 -36.02
CA PHE A 8 0.85 -28.92 -36.36
C PHE A 8 1.20 -30.28 -36.99
N PHE A 9 0.79 -31.41 -36.40
CA PHE A 9 1.08 -32.74 -36.96
C PHE A 9 0.46 -32.96 -38.35
N LYS A 10 -0.77 -32.49 -38.54
CA LYS A 10 -1.50 -32.68 -39.79
C LYS A 10 -1.05 -31.72 -40.88
N ASP A 11 -1.00 -30.43 -40.57
CA ASP A 11 -0.85 -29.37 -41.58
C ASP A 11 0.61 -28.92 -41.76
N VAL A 12 1.43 -28.95 -40.71
CA VAL A 12 2.82 -28.44 -40.75
C VAL A 12 3.82 -29.57 -40.95
N LEU A 13 3.76 -30.61 -40.11
CA LEU A 13 4.61 -31.80 -40.28
C LEU A 13 4.20 -32.61 -41.51
N GLY A 14 2.93 -32.51 -41.93
CA GLY A 14 2.43 -33.15 -43.14
C GLY A 14 2.53 -34.68 -43.08
N TRP A 15 2.37 -35.29 -41.90
CA TRP A 15 2.69 -36.71 -41.73
C TRP A 15 1.66 -37.59 -42.45
N ALA A 16 2.09 -38.26 -43.53
CA ALA A 16 1.18 -39.00 -44.42
C ALA A 16 0.37 -40.10 -43.71
N LEU A 17 0.95 -40.74 -42.69
CA LEU A 17 0.35 -41.87 -41.96
C LEU A 17 -0.88 -41.49 -41.11
N ILE A 18 -1.11 -40.20 -40.86
CA ILE A 18 -2.21 -39.71 -40.02
C ILE A 18 -3.33 -39.01 -40.82
N HIS A 19 -3.19 -38.91 -42.14
CA HIS A 19 -4.19 -38.26 -43.01
C HIS A 19 -5.43 -39.12 -43.21
N SER A 20 -5.28 -40.44 -43.12
CA SER A 20 -6.37 -41.41 -43.17
C SER A 20 -6.83 -41.76 -41.75
N PRO A 21 -8.15 -41.89 -41.49
CA PRO A 21 -8.63 -42.38 -40.20
C PRO A 21 -8.20 -43.83 -40.00
N GLY A 22 -7.37 -44.06 -38.98
CA GLY A 22 -6.78 -45.35 -38.64
C GLY A 22 -6.13 -45.35 -37.26
N PRO A 23 -5.62 -46.49 -36.77
CA PRO A 23 -5.09 -46.62 -35.40
C PRO A 23 -3.93 -45.64 -35.12
N ILE A 24 -3.03 -45.43 -36.08
CA ILE A 24 -1.91 -44.47 -35.97
C ILE A 24 -2.43 -43.04 -35.83
N SER A 25 -3.46 -42.67 -36.61
CA SER A 25 -4.06 -41.32 -36.53
C SER A 25 -4.68 -41.04 -35.16
N VAL A 26 -5.26 -42.07 -34.51
CA VAL A 26 -5.84 -41.97 -33.16
C VAL A 26 -4.74 -41.78 -32.13
N ILE A 27 -3.64 -42.56 -32.22
CA ILE A 27 -2.49 -42.41 -31.32
C ILE A 27 -1.87 -41.01 -31.47
N ALA A 28 -1.62 -40.57 -32.71
CA ALA A 28 -1.06 -39.25 -32.98
C ALA A 28 -1.96 -38.12 -32.46
N LYS A 29 -3.29 -38.28 -32.58
CA LYS A 29 -4.26 -37.33 -32.01
C LYS A 29 -4.24 -37.35 -30.47
N GLY A 30 -4.12 -38.53 -29.86
CA GLY A 30 -3.94 -38.66 -28.41
C GLY A 30 -2.69 -37.94 -27.92
N VAL A 31 -1.55 -38.16 -28.56
CA VAL A 31 -0.28 -37.48 -28.25
C VAL A 31 -0.40 -35.96 -28.43
N ALA A 32 -1.07 -35.50 -29.49
CA ALA A 32 -1.29 -34.08 -29.71
C ALA A 32 -2.09 -33.42 -28.58
N LEU A 33 -3.14 -34.09 -28.08
CA LEU A 33 -3.92 -33.59 -26.96
C LEU A 33 -3.10 -33.53 -25.67
N VAL A 34 -2.30 -34.55 -25.38
CA VAL A 34 -1.38 -34.55 -24.22
C VAL A 34 -0.37 -33.40 -24.32
N PHE A 35 0.13 -33.08 -25.52
CA PHE A 35 1.00 -31.92 -25.69
C PHE A 35 0.29 -30.57 -25.54
N ASP A 36 -0.98 -30.46 -25.91
CA ASP A 36 -1.76 -29.27 -25.60
C ASP A 36 -1.91 -29.11 -24.08
N ASP A 37 -2.20 -30.20 -23.34
CA ASP A 37 -2.30 -30.16 -21.88
C ASP A 37 -0.97 -29.75 -21.22
N ILE A 38 0.16 -30.36 -21.64
CA ILE A 38 1.51 -29.97 -21.17
C ILE A 38 1.81 -28.50 -21.46
N ARG A 39 1.36 -27.97 -22.61
CA ARG A 39 1.54 -26.56 -22.93
C ARG A 39 0.78 -25.65 -21.97
N GLU A 40 -0.45 -26.02 -21.60
CA GLU A 40 -1.22 -25.27 -20.61
C GLU A 40 -0.55 -25.35 -19.23
N ASP A 41 -0.02 -26.51 -18.84
CA ASP A 41 0.76 -26.67 -17.59
C ASP A 41 2.01 -25.77 -17.57
N ILE A 42 2.72 -25.64 -18.70
CA ILE A 42 3.87 -24.73 -18.82
C ILE A 42 3.46 -23.28 -18.62
N PHE A 43 2.32 -22.85 -19.20
CA PHE A 43 1.84 -21.48 -19.01
C PHE A 43 1.38 -21.23 -17.58
N TRP A 44 0.68 -22.18 -16.97
CA TRP A 44 0.31 -22.10 -15.56
C TRP A 44 1.58 -21.98 -14.69
N LEU A 45 2.58 -22.83 -14.91
CA LEU A 45 3.85 -22.78 -14.16
C LEU A 45 4.57 -21.43 -14.33
N ARG A 46 4.63 -20.91 -15.56
CA ARG A 46 5.20 -19.59 -15.84
C ARG A 46 4.51 -18.51 -15.01
N ASP A 47 3.19 -18.55 -14.94
CA ASP A 47 2.40 -17.56 -14.23
C ASP A 47 2.59 -17.66 -12.71
N GLN A 48 2.80 -18.86 -12.16
CA GLN A 48 3.15 -19.06 -10.74
C GLN A 48 4.56 -18.56 -10.38
N LEU A 49 5.50 -18.60 -11.32
CA LEU A 49 6.87 -18.12 -11.10
C LEU A 49 6.97 -16.59 -11.06
N ASN A 50 5.95 -15.86 -11.50
CA ASN A 50 5.93 -14.41 -11.47
C ASN A 50 5.02 -13.89 -10.33
N PRO A 51 5.54 -13.12 -9.36
CA PRO A 51 4.74 -12.61 -8.25
C PRO A 51 3.59 -11.69 -8.67
N LEU A 52 3.61 -11.14 -9.89
CA LEU A 52 2.51 -10.34 -10.42
C LEU A 52 1.29 -11.20 -10.77
N THR A 53 1.51 -12.41 -11.29
CA THR A 53 0.46 -13.27 -11.86
C THR A 53 0.18 -14.51 -11.02
N CYS A 54 1.06 -14.86 -10.08
CA CYS A 54 0.91 -16.06 -9.28
C CYS A 54 -0.38 -16.05 -8.44
N GLU A 55 -0.86 -17.23 -8.10
CA GLU A 55 -1.95 -17.37 -7.14
C GLU A 55 -1.52 -16.87 -5.76
N GLU A 56 -2.48 -16.42 -4.96
CA GLU A 56 -2.22 -15.80 -3.65
C GLU A 56 -1.48 -16.72 -2.68
N GLN A 57 -1.73 -18.03 -2.77
CA GLN A 57 -1.08 -19.05 -1.94
C GLN A 57 0.45 -19.09 -2.11
N TYR A 58 0.97 -18.72 -3.27
CA TYR A 58 2.42 -18.73 -3.56
C TYR A 58 3.09 -17.38 -3.29
N LEU A 59 2.31 -16.32 -3.08
CA LEU A 59 2.81 -14.97 -2.88
C LEU A 59 3.71 -14.83 -1.62
N PRO A 60 3.40 -15.46 -0.47
CA PRO A 60 4.28 -15.42 0.70
C PRO A 60 5.67 -16.03 0.44
N THR A 61 5.76 -17.09 -0.36
CA THR A 61 7.05 -17.68 -0.76
C THR A 61 7.88 -16.68 -1.55
N HIS A 62 7.24 -15.98 -2.50
CA HIS A 62 7.87 -14.90 -3.25
C HIS A 62 8.32 -13.75 -2.35
N GLY A 63 7.51 -13.34 -1.36
CA GLY A 63 7.89 -12.31 -0.40
C GLY A 63 9.06 -12.73 0.49
N ALA A 64 9.07 -13.96 0.99
CA ALA A 64 10.13 -14.50 1.84
C ALA A 64 11.51 -14.45 1.14
N THR A 65 11.59 -14.82 -0.14
CA THR A 65 12.86 -14.72 -0.91
C THR A 65 13.39 -13.28 -1.03
N ARG A 66 12.52 -12.29 -0.86
CA ARG A 66 12.83 -10.85 -0.94
C ARG A 66 12.96 -10.18 0.43
N GLY A 67 12.88 -10.97 1.51
CA GLY A 67 12.90 -10.47 2.89
C GLY A 67 11.66 -9.65 3.26
N ILE A 68 10.51 -9.93 2.63
CA ILE A 68 9.26 -9.17 2.83
C ILE A 68 8.18 -10.10 3.39
N LEU A 69 7.75 -9.81 4.62
CA LEU A 69 6.65 -10.51 5.30
C LEU A 69 5.36 -9.70 5.19
N GLN A 70 4.23 -10.38 5.01
CA GLN A 70 2.93 -9.74 4.98
C GLN A 70 2.54 -9.27 6.39
N TYR A 71 2.10 -8.02 6.50
CA TYR A 71 1.54 -7.51 7.74
C TYR A 71 0.06 -7.86 7.84
N PRO A 72 -0.49 -8.24 9.02
CA PRO A 72 -1.88 -8.69 9.13
C PRO A 72 -2.94 -7.68 8.67
N LEU A 73 -2.66 -6.38 8.79
CA LEU A 73 -3.57 -5.31 8.34
C LEU A 73 -3.30 -4.84 6.90
N GLU A 74 -2.29 -5.41 6.22
CA GLU A 74 -1.99 -5.11 4.82
C GLU A 74 -2.83 -6.00 3.89
N SER A 75 -3.52 -5.38 2.92
CA SER A 75 -4.28 -6.13 1.91
C SER A 75 -3.37 -6.98 1.01
N THR A 76 -3.89 -8.09 0.48
CA THR A 76 -3.14 -8.97 -0.43
C THR A 76 -2.61 -8.22 -1.66
N ASP A 77 -3.37 -7.26 -2.20
CA ASP A 77 -2.94 -6.44 -3.33
C ASP A 77 -1.80 -5.48 -2.99
N GLN A 78 -1.85 -4.83 -1.82
CA GLN A 78 -0.75 -4.00 -1.33
C GLN A 78 0.50 -4.83 -1.10
N TYR A 79 0.35 -6.01 -0.48
CA TYR A 79 1.43 -6.95 -0.27
C TYR A 79 2.04 -7.40 -1.60
N ARG A 80 1.22 -7.79 -2.59
CA ARG A 80 1.68 -8.18 -3.93
C ARG A 80 2.48 -7.08 -4.60
N LYS A 81 1.95 -5.85 -4.60
CA LYS A 81 2.65 -4.69 -5.16
C LYS A 81 3.99 -4.46 -4.48
N ARG A 82 4.08 -4.64 -3.15
CA ARG A 82 5.34 -4.52 -2.39
C ARG A 82 6.33 -5.63 -2.75
N VAL A 83 5.87 -6.88 -2.89
CA VAL A 83 6.70 -8.02 -3.35
C VAL A 83 7.23 -7.80 -4.76
N VAL A 84 6.37 -7.34 -5.69
CA VAL A 84 6.77 -7.02 -7.08
C VAL A 84 7.79 -5.87 -7.10
N LYS A 85 7.55 -4.82 -6.31
CA LYS A 85 8.41 -3.63 -6.24
C LYS A 85 9.51 -3.71 -5.16
N ALA A 86 9.83 -4.90 -4.66
CA ALA A 86 10.71 -5.09 -3.51
C ALA A 86 12.07 -4.37 -3.66
N TYR A 87 12.66 -4.42 -4.85
CA TYR A 87 13.92 -3.71 -5.11
C TYR A 87 13.79 -2.19 -4.94
N ALA A 88 12.72 -1.60 -5.49
CA ALA A 88 12.47 -0.16 -5.35
C ALA A 88 12.22 0.21 -3.89
N TRP A 89 11.49 -0.64 -3.16
CA TRP A 89 11.20 -0.49 -1.73
C TRP A 89 12.49 -0.49 -0.89
N HIS A 90 13.33 -1.50 -1.08
CA HIS A 90 14.63 -1.61 -0.40
C HIS A 90 15.57 -0.46 -0.75
N ARG A 91 15.51 0.05 -1.99
CA ARG A 91 16.30 1.22 -2.42
C ARG A 91 15.83 2.53 -1.78
N GLN A 92 14.55 2.62 -1.42
CA GLN A 92 13.94 3.78 -0.77
C GLN A 92 14.05 3.70 0.76
N GLY A 93 14.20 2.49 1.31
CA GLY A 93 14.42 2.26 2.74
C GLY A 93 15.53 3.12 3.32
N GLY A 94 15.25 3.71 4.48
CA GLY A 94 16.18 4.58 5.20
C GLY A 94 16.38 5.99 4.62
N LYS A 95 15.76 6.33 3.48
CA LYS A 95 15.86 7.67 2.88
C LYS A 95 14.70 8.56 3.31
N ALA A 96 14.98 9.85 3.52
CA ALA A 96 13.95 10.84 3.85
C ALA A 96 12.89 10.96 2.75
N GLU A 97 13.30 10.85 1.48
CA GLU A 97 12.40 10.90 0.31
C GLU A 97 11.62 9.60 0.08
N GLY A 98 12.13 8.46 0.59
CA GLY A 98 11.52 7.15 0.37
C GLY A 98 10.29 6.91 1.24
N MET A 99 10.32 7.39 2.49
CA MET A 99 9.25 7.19 3.45
C MET A 99 7.88 7.77 3.00
N PRO A 100 7.78 9.01 2.47
CA PRO A 100 6.53 9.52 1.91
C PRO A 100 5.98 8.63 0.78
N GLN A 101 6.85 8.13 -0.10
CA GLN A 101 6.46 7.28 -1.24
C GLN A 101 5.93 5.91 -0.77
N ILE A 102 6.48 5.40 0.33
CA ILE A 102 6.04 4.18 0.98
C ILE A 102 4.66 4.37 1.63
N LEU A 103 4.43 5.49 2.32
CA LEU A 103 3.12 5.78 2.93
C LEU A 103 2.04 6.04 1.89
N GLN A 104 2.40 6.68 0.78
CA GLN A 104 1.51 6.84 -0.39
C GLN A 104 1.05 5.49 -0.96
N HIS A 105 1.89 4.45 -0.96
CA HIS A 105 1.48 3.10 -1.39
C HIS A 105 0.36 2.52 -0.53
N TYR A 106 0.29 2.90 0.75
CA TYR A 106 -0.79 2.50 1.66
C TYR A 106 -2.03 3.40 1.58
N GLY A 107 -2.01 4.46 0.75
CA GLY A 107 -3.13 5.40 0.60
C GLY A 107 -3.00 6.67 1.46
N TYR A 108 -1.86 6.86 2.14
CA TYR A 108 -1.59 8.08 2.90
C TYR A 108 -0.71 9.03 2.09
N ASP A 109 -1.36 9.86 1.27
CA ASP A 109 -0.70 10.88 0.47
C ASP A 109 -0.31 12.10 1.31
N GLY A 110 0.71 12.86 0.89
CA GLY A 110 1.05 14.13 1.53
C GLY A 110 1.73 14.03 2.90
N CYS A 111 2.25 12.85 3.27
CA CYS A 111 2.98 12.70 4.52
C CYS A 111 4.27 13.52 4.55
N THR A 112 4.51 14.22 5.66
CA THR A 112 5.73 15.00 5.90
C THR A 112 6.49 14.47 7.12
N PHE A 113 7.79 14.77 7.17
CA PHE A 113 8.69 14.28 8.21
C PHE A 113 9.39 15.43 8.87
N HIS A 114 9.32 15.46 10.20
CA HIS A 114 10.01 16.45 11.01
C HIS A 114 11.09 15.79 11.85
N ASN A 115 12.34 16.22 11.68
CA ASN A 115 13.44 15.72 12.48
C ASN A 115 13.50 16.50 13.80
N CYS A 116 13.40 15.80 14.94
CA CYS A 116 13.40 16.42 16.27
C CYS A 116 14.73 17.14 16.58
N ARG A 117 15.83 16.79 15.89
CA ARG A 117 17.12 17.47 16.03
C ARG A 117 17.05 18.96 15.71
N ASN A 118 16.12 19.36 14.84
CA ASN A 118 15.95 20.75 14.44
C ASN A 118 15.40 21.61 15.59
N ASP A 119 14.61 21.00 16.49
CA ASP A 119 14.05 21.66 17.67
C ASP A 119 14.97 21.50 18.89
N ASP A 120 15.53 20.31 19.07
CA ASP A 120 16.41 19.95 20.19
C ASP A 120 17.55 19.03 19.73
N ALA A 121 18.78 19.54 19.83
CA ALA A 121 19.98 18.83 19.41
C ALA A 121 20.21 17.49 20.16
N VAL A 122 19.67 17.34 21.38
CA VAL A 122 19.79 16.10 22.17
C VAL A 122 18.97 14.97 21.55
N ARG A 123 17.86 15.29 20.86
CA ARG A 123 16.95 14.33 20.22
C ARG A 123 17.38 13.97 18.79
N TRP A 124 18.68 13.80 18.57
CA TRP A 124 19.30 13.65 17.25
C TRP A 124 18.83 12.44 16.43
N ALA A 125 18.33 11.40 17.10
CA ALA A 125 17.87 10.16 16.47
C ALA A 125 16.35 10.15 16.23
N GLU A 126 15.62 11.13 16.76
CA GLU A 126 14.16 11.11 16.80
C GLU A 126 13.54 11.87 15.63
N PHE A 127 12.42 11.35 15.14
CA PHE A 127 11.62 12.01 14.11
C PHE A 127 10.13 11.83 14.38
N LYS A 128 9.34 12.77 13.87
CA LYS A 128 7.87 12.74 13.87
C LYS A 128 7.39 12.60 12.44
N VAL A 129 6.35 11.79 12.26
CA VAL A 129 5.68 11.62 10.97
C VAL A 129 4.35 12.35 11.03
N GLN A 130 4.12 13.21 10.05
CA GLN A 130 2.88 13.96 9.92
C GLN A 130 2.05 13.33 8.81
N ILE A 131 0.83 12.91 9.14
CA ILE A 131 -0.11 12.24 8.25
C ILE A 131 -1.33 13.15 8.12
N PRO A 132 -1.75 13.54 6.91
CA PRO A 132 -2.99 14.26 6.75
C PRO A 132 -4.16 13.34 7.08
N VAL A 133 -5.17 13.86 7.76
CA VAL A 133 -6.41 13.11 8.00
C VAL A 133 -7.18 13.04 6.67
N PRO A 134 -7.39 11.85 6.08
CA PRO A 134 -8.17 11.73 4.86
C PRO A 134 -9.66 11.96 5.15
N GLU A 135 -10.46 12.20 4.11
CA GLU A 135 -11.89 12.54 4.26
C GLU A 135 -12.71 11.46 4.99
N HIS A 136 -12.29 10.20 4.89
CA HIS A 136 -12.93 9.07 5.57
C HIS A 136 -12.52 8.93 7.06
N GLY A 137 -11.63 9.80 7.56
CA GLY A 137 -11.07 9.71 8.91
C GLY A 137 -9.91 8.72 9.01
N LEU A 138 -9.33 8.61 10.21
CA LEU A 138 -8.31 7.60 10.54
C LEU A 138 -8.85 6.68 11.63
N GLU A 139 -8.85 5.39 11.36
CA GLU A 139 -9.20 4.35 12.31
C GLU A 139 -7.98 3.89 13.12
N VAL A 140 -8.23 3.19 14.23
CA VAL A 140 -7.16 2.61 15.07
C VAL A 140 -6.21 1.70 14.28
N ASN A 141 -6.75 0.98 13.29
CA ASN A 141 -5.95 0.10 12.44
C ASN A 141 -5.00 0.87 11.51
N ASP A 142 -5.35 2.09 11.11
CA ASP A 142 -4.49 2.95 10.29
C ASP A 142 -3.22 3.34 11.04
N TYR A 143 -3.34 3.71 12.32
CA TYR A 143 -2.18 4.02 13.16
C TYR A 143 -1.25 2.83 13.31
N SER A 144 -1.80 1.62 13.46
CA SER A 144 -1.02 0.39 13.54
C SER A 144 -0.30 0.08 12.22
N LEU A 145 -1.00 0.20 11.09
CA LEU A 145 -0.45 -0.02 9.75
C LEU A 145 0.66 0.99 9.43
N VAL A 146 0.42 2.28 9.67
CA VAL A 146 1.41 3.33 9.42
C VAL A 146 2.62 3.19 10.36
N THR A 147 2.39 2.93 11.64
CA THR A 147 3.49 2.71 12.59
C THR A 147 4.36 1.55 12.14
N TRP A 148 3.76 0.43 11.74
CA TRP A 148 4.50 -0.71 11.21
C TRP A 148 5.28 -0.33 9.95
N ALA A 149 4.64 0.29 8.96
CA ALA A 149 5.28 0.68 7.70
C ALA A 149 6.48 1.62 7.92
N VAL A 150 6.36 2.57 8.85
CA VAL A 150 7.44 3.48 9.23
C VAL A 150 8.57 2.75 9.94
N GLN A 151 8.25 1.87 10.88
CA GLN A 151 9.27 1.14 11.65
C GLN A 151 10.03 0.12 10.80
N GLU A 152 9.37 -0.46 9.80
CA GLU A 152 9.98 -1.40 8.85
C GLU A 152 11.01 -0.70 7.94
N THR A 153 10.74 0.55 7.57
CA THR A 153 11.48 1.24 6.50
C THR A 153 12.43 2.32 7.01
N LYS A 154 12.33 2.70 8.29
CA LYS A 154 13.24 3.67 8.91
C LYS A 154 14.68 3.14 8.95
N PRO A 155 15.69 4.03 9.02
CA PRO A 155 17.05 3.63 9.36
C PRO A 155 17.11 3.02 10.77
N ALA A 156 17.97 2.02 10.98
CA ALA A 156 18.15 1.38 12.29
C ALA A 156 18.54 2.36 13.42
N ARG A 157 19.26 3.43 13.08
CA ARG A 157 19.68 4.48 14.02
C ARG A 157 18.57 5.47 14.41
N SER A 158 17.43 5.44 13.72
CA SER A 158 16.34 6.41 13.89
C SER A 158 15.22 5.85 14.76
N LYS A 159 14.58 6.73 15.53
CA LYS A 159 13.49 6.42 16.45
C LYS A 159 12.25 7.23 16.09
N LEU A 160 11.14 6.55 15.88
CA LEU A 160 9.84 7.21 15.72
C LEU A 160 9.42 7.75 17.09
N ALA A 161 9.28 9.06 17.20
CA ALA A 161 8.89 9.73 18.45
C ALA A 161 7.37 9.89 18.56
N ALA A 162 6.70 10.22 17.46
CA ALA A 162 5.26 10.39 17.40
C ALA A 162 4.75 10.30 15.96
N LEU A 163 3.52 9.81 15.81
CA LEU A 163 2.67 10.09 14.66
C LEU A 163 1.83 11.34 14.98
N GLN A 164 1.83 12.31 14.07
CA GLN A 164 1.08 13.53 14.17
C GLN A 164 0.05 13.54 13.05
N THR A 165 -1.19 13.90 13.38
CA THR A 165 -2.24 14.08 12.39
C THR A 165 -2.59 15.55 12.29
N HIS A 166 -2.74 16.03 11.06
CA HIS A 166 -3.18 17.39 10.79
C HIS A 166 -4.48 17.34 10.01
N SER A 167 -5.49 18.04 10.51
CA SER A 167 -6.74 18.28 9.81
C SER A 167 -6.99 19.78 9.76
N ALA A 168 -7.50 20.26 8.64
CA ALA A 168 -7.93 21.64 8.47
C ALA A 168 -9.44 21.63 8.24
N VAL A 169 -10.19 22.25 9.14
CA VAL A 169 -11.63 22.42 9.00
C VAL A 169 -11.90 23.86 8.59
N GLN A 170 -12.43 24.07 7.39
CA GLN A 170 -12.89 25.40 6.95
C GLN A 170 -14.27 25.68 7.56
N GLY A 171 -14.35 26.72 8.39
CA GLY A 171 -15.62 27.28 8.89
C GLY A 171 -15.95 28.58 8.17
N ALA A 172 -17.18 28.73 7.68
CA ALA A 172 -17.68 30.00 7.15
C ALA A 172 -18.22 30.87 8.30
N ALA A 173 -17.74 32.11 8.43
CA ALA A 173 -18.22 33.09 9.39
C ALA A 173 -19.11 34.12 8.67
N ASN A 174 -20.39 34.19 9.04
CA ASN A 174 -21.31 35.22 8.57
C ASN A 174 -21.26 36.42 9.51
N ALA A 175 -20.96 37.61 8.97
CA ALA A 175 -20.80 38.84 9.74
C ALA A 175 -22.15 39.53 10.00
N SER A 176 -22.81 39.21 11.11
CA SER A 176 -23.80 40.06 11.79
C SER A 176 -24.14 39.56 13.19
N GLY A 177 -23.81 40.35 14.23
CA GLY A 177 -24.12 40.08 15.64
C GLY A 177 -23.20 39.06 16.32
N THR A 178 -22.97 39.24 17.63
CA THR A 178 -22.08 38.46 18.51
C THR A 178 -21.88 37.01 18.08
N LEU A 179 -20.64 36.67 17.72
CA LEU A 179 -20.30 35.41 17.08
C LEU A 179 -19.69 34.45 18.12
N LEU A 180 -20.44 33.40 18.48
CA LEU A 180 -19.96 32.32 19.35
C LEU A 180 -19.64 31.12 18.47
N LEU A 181 -18.36 30.97 18.12
CA LEU A 181 -17.84 29.88 17.29
C LEU A 181 -17.52 28.69 18.20
N CYS A 182 -18.38 27.67 18.19
CA CYS A 182 -18.09 26.37 18.80
C CYS A 182 -17.95 25.32 17.70
N SER A 183 -16.72 25.01 17.30
CA SER A 183 -16.43 23.80 16.52
C SER A 183 -16.00 22.71 17.49
N VAL A 184 -16.84 21.68 17.67
CA VAL A 184 -16.46 20.48 18.41
C VAL A 184 -15.79 19.53 17.43
N VAL A 185 -14.48 19.39 17.53
CA VAL A 185 -13.72 18.36 16.81
C VAL A 185 -13.52 17.20 17.77
N THR A 186 -14.34 16.16 17.63
CA THR A 186 -14.16 14.93 18.39
C THR A 186 -13.03 14.13 17.74
N LEU A 187 -11.90 14.04 18.43
CA LEU A 187 -10.79 13.19 18.03
C LEU A 187 -11.02 11.82 18.66
N GLU A 188 -11.53 10.86 17.89
CA GLU A 188 -11.66 9.46 18.31
C GLU A 188 -10.63 8.57 17.59
N PRO A 189 -9.36 8.68 17.98
CA PRO A 189 -8.63 7.45 18.34
C PRO A 189 -7.68 7.66 19.54
N GLU A 190 -7.00 6.58 19.96
CA GLU A 190 -6.02 6.45 21.06
C GLU A 190 -5.56 7.77 21.70
N LYS A 191 -5.96 8.00 22.96
CA LYS A 191 -5.76 9.23 23.77
C LYS A 191 -4.61 10.12 23.27
N PRO A 192 -4.89 11.26 22.63
CA PRO A 192 -3.83 12.10 22.07
C PRO A 192 -2.94 12.63 23.19
N LYS A 193 -1.62 12.40 23.04
CA LYS A 193 -0.63 12.80 24.03
C LYS A 193 -0.51 14.31 24.16
N GLU A 194 -0.63 15.01 23.04
CA GLU A 194 -0.59 16.47 22.93
C GLU A 194 -1.49 16.90 21.77
N ALA A 195 -2.26 17.98 21.96
CA ALA A 195 -3.08 18.59 20.91
C ALA A 195 -2.75 20.08 20.82
N LEU A 196 -2.45 20.57 19.60
CA LEU A 196 -2.16 21.96 19.34
C LEU A 196 -3.16 22.49 18.30
N LEU A 197 -4.01 23.42 18.72
CA LEU A 197 -4.97 24.08 17.84
C LEU A 197 -4.44 25.47 17.44
N THR A 198 -4.23 25.67 16.14
CA THR A 198 -3.91 27.00 15.60
C THR A 198 -5.15 27.55 14.90
N VAL A 199 -5.74 28.61 15.46
CA VAL A 199 -6.91 29.28 14.87
C VAL A 199 -6.47 30.61 14.28
N THR A 200 -6.64 30.78 12.97
CA THR A 200 -6.43 32.09 12.31
C THR A 200 -7.79 32.74 12.08
N ILE A 201 -8.06 33.85 12.78
CA ILE A 201 -9.32 34.59 12.67
C ILE A 201 -9.00 35.97 12.11
N SER A 202 -9.52 36.26 10.93
CA SER A 202 -9.47 37.60 10.33
C SER A 202 -10.82 38.29 10.55
N SER A 203 -10.95 39.10 11.61
CA SER A 203 -12.14 39.92 11.87
C SER A 203 -11.82 41.42 11.91
N GLY A 204 -12.72 42.25 11.37
CA GLY A 204 -12.61 43.72 11.38
C GLY A 204 -13.18 44.40 12.63
N CYS A 205 -13.70 43.64 13.60
CA CYS A 205 -14.31 44.14 14.83
C CYS A 205 -14.18 43.11 15.98
N GLY A 206 -14.42 43.61 17.21
CA GLY A 206 -14.09 42.95 18.48
C GLY A 206 -14.55 41.49 18.54
N LEU A 207 -13.58 40.61 18.82
CA LEU A 207 -13.74 39.17 18.77
C LEU A 207 -13.48 38.58 20.17
N HIS A 208 -14.46 37.85 20.70
CA HIS A 208 -14.27 37.00 21.87
C HIS A 208 -14.18 35.55 21.40
N THR A 209 -12.99 34.96 21.48
CA THR A 209 -12.77 33.54 21.12
C THR A 209 -12.73 32.71 22.40
N ILE A 210 -13.61 31.71 22.51
CA ILE A 210 -13.55 30.69 23.57
C ILE A 210 -13.19 29.38 22.88
N THR A 211 -11.94 28.94 23.05
CA THR A 211 -11.48 27.65 22.55
C THR A 211 -11.48 26.66 23.69
N THR A 212 -12.33 25.64 23.61
CA THR A 212 -12.33 24.51 24.54
C THR A 212 -11.86 23.27 23.79
N THR A 213 -10.70 22.76 24.15
CA THR A 213 -10.21 21.45 23.69
C THR A 213 -10.41 20.47 24.83
N SER A 214 -11.40 19.57 24.74
CA SER A 214 -11.59 18.50 25.71
C SER A 214 -10.91 17.22 25.23
N LEU A 215 -9.98 16.71 26.02
CA LEU A 215 -9.37 15.38 25.83
C LEU A 215 -10.25 14.36 26.56
N GLY A 216 -10.78 13.37 25.84
CA GLY A 216 -11.50 12.21 26.40
C GLY A 216 -10.57 11.06 26.79
#